data_AF-A0A645IWE2-F1
#
_entry.id   AF-A0A645IWE2-F1
#
_cell.length_a   1.000
_cell.length_b   1.000
_cell.length_c   1.000
_cell.angle_alpha   90.00
_cell.angle_beta   90.00
_cell.angle_gamma   90.00
#
_symmetry.space_group_name_H-M   'P 1'
#
loop_
_entity.id
_entity.type
_entity.pdbx_description
1 polymer ?
#
loop_
_entity_poly.entity_id
_entity_poly.type
_entity_poly.pdbx_seq_one_letter_code
_entity_poly.pdbx_strand_id
1 'polypeptide(L)'
;MAHGHAGEAGTSCFLYTRPDLVKTDRLQKIEPAITNNFPEFQQFIPFACYGDQYMLGDATCASAEKGKDLVEGTLDRMVEFLEQWNPVSNKDIY
;
A
#
# COMPACT_ATOMS: atom_id res chain seq x y z
N MET A 1 -3.34 -3.84 10.89
CA MET A 1 -3.00 -4.30 9.52
C MET A 1 -2.20 -3.21 8.82
N ALA A 2 -0.96 -3.47 8.38
CA ALA A 2 -0.12 -2.45 7.73
C ALA A 2 -0.57 -2.12 6.29
N HIS A 3 -1.13 -3.10 5.57
CA HIS A 3 -1.57 -2.98 4.18
C HIS A 3 -3.06 -2.66 4.01
N GLY A 4 -3.74 -2.21 5.06
CA GLY A 4 -5.12 -1.75 4.95
C GLY A 4 -5.24 -0.51 4.08
N HIS A 5 -6.42 -0.24 3.53
CA HIS A 5 -6.65 0.94 2.70
C HIS A 5 -6.38 2.22 3.51
N ALA A 6 -5.51 3.08 2.96
CA ALA A 6 -4.98 4.27 3.63
C ALA A 6 -4.26 3.99 4.98
N GLY A 7 -3.80 2.77 5.21
CA GLY A 7 -3.01 2.38 6.38
C GLY A 7 -1.52 2.75 6.27
N GLU A 8 -0.71 2.13 7.12
CA GLU A 8 0.73 2.39 7.26
C GLU A 8 1.50 2.36 5.93
N ALA A 9 1.36 1.27 5.15
CA ALA A 9 2.18 1.05 3.95
C ALA A 9 1.88 2.09 2.87
N GLY A 10 0.60 2.30 2.55
CA GLY A 10 0.18 3.28 1.55
C GLY A 10 0.55 4.71 1.95
N THR A 11 0.35 5.07 3.22
CA THR A 11 0.74 6.39 3.74
C THR A 11 2.26 6.59 3.69
N SER A 12 3.03 5.56 4.00
CA SER A 12 4.50 5.60 3.93
C SER A 12 4.97 5.88 2.50
N CYS A 13 4.39 5.22 1.48
CA CYS A 13 4.71 5.51 0.08
C CYS A 13 4.45 6.98 -0.30
N PHE A 14 3.34 7.57 0.17
CA PHE A 14 3.06 8.99 -0.06
C PHE A 14 4.01 9.93 0.72
N LEU A 15 4.39 9.59 1.96
CA LEU A 15 5.38 10.36 2.72
C LEU A 15 6.76 10.39 2.03
N TYR A 16 7.12 9.34 1.29
CA TYR A 16 8.33 9.33 0.47
C TYR A 16 8.18 10.09 -0.85
N THR A 17 7.10 9.82 -1.60
CA THR A 17 6.96 10.30 -2.99
C THR A 17 6.35 11.69 -3.12
N ARG A 18 5.38 12.03 -2.26
CA ARG A 18 4.58 13.27 -2.27
C ARG A 18 4.20 13.69 -0.85
N PRO A 19 5.19 14.00 0.02
CA PRO A 19 4.93 14.37 1.41
C PRO A 19 4.01 15.60 1.54
N ASP A 20 4.02 16.50 0.54
CA ASP A 20 3.18 17.68 0.45
C ASP A 20 1.66 17.38 0.39
N LEU A 21 1.30 16.14 0.04
CA LEU A 21 -0.09 15.69 -0.03
C LEU A 21 -0.57 15.01 1.26
N VAL A 22 0.34 14.71 2.20
CA VAL A 22 0.01 14.00 3.45
C VAL A 22 -0.21 15.00 4.58
N LYS A 23 -1.44 15.04 5.10
CA LYS A 23 -1.80 15.85 6.27
C LYS A 23 -1.45 15.09 7.54
N THR A 24 -0.19 15.19 7.97
CA THR A 24 0.36 14.42 9.09
C THR A 24 -0.35 14.67 10.42
N ASP A 25 -0.93 15.87 10.59
CA ASP A 25 -1.79 16.25 11.72
C ASP A 25 -3.12 15.50 11.78
N ARG A 26 -3.49 14.78 10.71
CA ARG A 26 -4.75 14.03 10.59
C ARG A 26 -4.56 12.52 10.53
N LEU A 27 -3.33 12.03 10.73
CA LEU A 27 -3.07 10.60 10.78
C LEU A 27 -3.77 10.00 12.00
N GLN A 28 -4.35 8.83 11.78
CA GLN A 28 -5.17 8.15 12.78
C GLN A 28 -5.00 6.64 12.66
N LYS A 29 -5.47 5.95 13.70
CA LYS A 29 -5.61 4.51 13.74
C LYS A 29 -7.09 4.16 13.71
N ILE A 30 -7.51 3.42 12.69
CA ILE A 30 -8.89 2.93 12.54
C ILE A 30 -8.88 1.41 12.64
N GLU A 31 -9.51 0.92 13.70
CA GLU A 31 -9.87 -0.49 13.80
C GLU A 31 -11.24 -0.71 13.13
N PRO A 32 -11.41 -1.80 12.37
CA PRO A 32 -12.67 -2.08 11.69
C PRO A 32 -13.80 -2.22 12.72
N ALA A 33 -14.95 -1.59 12.43
CA ALA A 33 -16.15 -1.68 13.27
C ALA A 33 -16.82 -3.08 13.28
N ILE A 34 -16.32 -3.99 12.45
CA ILE A 34 -16.87 -5.32 12.25
C ILE A 34 -15.86 -6.40 12.61
N THR A 35 -16.36 -7.49 13.17
CA THR A 35 -15.58 -8.69 13.47
C THR A 35 -15.81 -9.73 12.36
N ASN A 36 -14.74 -10.26 11.79
CA ASN A 36 -14.83 -11.46 10.95
C ASN A 36 -14.78 -12.70 11.84
N ASN A 37 -15.94 -13.28 12.14
CA ASN A 37 -16.06 -14.46 13.00
C ASN A 37 -15.63 -15.77 12.31
N PHE A 38 -15.44 -15.77 10.99
CA PHE A 38 -15.03 -16.95 10.23
C PHE A 38 -13.89 -16.59 9.25
N PRO A 39 -12.70 -16.18 9.78
CA PRO A 39 -11.58 -15.69 8.99
C PRO A 39 -10.97 -16.74 8.05
N GLU A 40 -11.25 -18.02 8.25
CA GLU A 40 -10.83 -19.12 7.39
C GLU A 40 -11.54 -19.13 6.03
N PHE A 41 -12.69 -18.47 5.91
CA PHE A 41 -13.39 -18.32 4.64
C PHE A 41 -13.12 -16.95 4.04
N GLN A 42 -12.79 -16.91 2.75
CA GLN A 42 -12.66 -15.67 2.02
C GLN A 42 -14.03 -14.98 1.93
N GLN A 43 -14.12 -13.79 2.51
CA GLN A 43 -15.35 -13.00 2.56
C GLN A 43 -15.11 -11.65 1.90
N PHE A 44 -16.06 -11.23 1.08
CA PHE A 44 -16.13 -9.85 0.64
C PHE A 44 -17.02 -9.08 1.61
N ILE A 45 -16.46 -8.04 2.22
CA ILE A 45 -17.22 -7.12 3.07
C ILE A 45 -17.17 -5.74 2.39
N PRO A 46 -18.34 -5.16 2.04
CA PRO A 46 -18.39 -3.82 1.47
C PRO A 46 -17.66 -2.83 2.35
N PHE A 47 -16.89 -1.93 1.74
CA PHE A 47 -15.99 -1.06 2.50
C PHE A 47 -16.73 -0.11 3.45
N ALA A 48 -17.96 0.27 3.08
CA ALA A 48 -18.88 1.05 3.92
C ALA A 48 -19.27 0.35 5.23
N CYS A 49 -19.11 -0.97 5.34
CA CYS A 49 -19.35 -1.70 6.59
C CYS A 49 -18.24 -1.51 7.62
N TYR A 50 -17.05 -1.05 7.22
CA TYR A 50 -15.91 -0.91 8.14
C TYR A 50 -15.92 0.37 8.96
N GLY A 51 -16.66 1.41 8.53
CA GLY A 51 -16.78 2.70 9.20
C GLY A 51 -16.76 3.88 8.22
N ASP A 52 -17.04 5.08 8.75
CA ASP A 52 -17.24 6.31 7.96
C ASP A 52 -15.92 6.95 7.51
N GLN A 53 -14.80 6.57 8.11
CA GLN A 53 -13.47 7.12 7.79
C GLN A 53 -12.91 6.54 6.50
N TYR A 54 -13.50 5.45 5.98
CA TYR A 54 -13.02 4.74 4.80
C TYR A 54 -11.51 4.50 4.85
N MET A 55 -11.02 4.05 6.01
CA MET A 55 -9.63 3.76 6.28
C MET A 55 -9.55 2.49 7.12
N LEU A 56 -8.52 1.67 6.90
CA LEU A 56 -8.27 0.46 7.68
C LEU A 56 -6.82 0.40 8.13
N GLY A 57 -6.61 0.22 9.44
CA GLY A 57 -5.30 0.07 10.05
C GLY A 57 -4.76 1.35 10.68
N ASP A 58 -3.44 1.42 10.81
CA ASP A 58 -2.76 2.45 11.58
C ASP A 58 -1.81 3.28 10.70
N ALA A 59 -2.24 4.48 10.29
CA ALA A 59 -1.36 5.36 9.53
C ALA A 59 -0.39 6.15 10.42
N THR A 60 -0.58 6.16 11.75
CA THR A 60 0.32 6.88 12.67
C THR A 60 1.71 6.23 12.76
N CYS A 61 1.81 4.95 12.37
CA CYS A 61 3.06 4.21 12.26
C CYS A 61 3.85 4.46 10.95
N ALA A 62 3.28 5.24 10.02
CA ALA A 62 3.88 5.46 8.70
C ALA A 62 5.15 6.33 8.79
N SER A 63 6.10 6.10 7.89
CA SER A 63 7.29 6.92 7.77
C SER A 63 7.77 7.02 6.32
N ALA A 64 8.50 8.10 6.00
CA ALA A 64 9.13 8.24 4.68
C ALA A 64 10.19 7.16 4.42
N GLU A 65 10.91 6.71 5.45
CA GLU A 65 11.90 5.63 5.36
C GLU A 65 11.25 4.31 4.90
N LYS A 66 10.16 3.90 5.57
CA LYS A 66 9.39 2.72 5.13
C LYS A 66 8.86 2.88 3.71
N GLY A 67 8.45 4.10 3.34
CA GLY A 67 7.99 4.42 2.00
C GLY A 67 9.06 4.25 0.93
N LYS A 68 10.28 4.69 1.25
CA LYS A 68 11.45 4.54 0.39
C LYS A 68 11.74 3.06 0.13
N ASP A 69 11.85 2.26 1.18
CA ASP A 69 12.13 0.83 1.08
C ASP A 69 11.08 0.09 0.23
N LEU A 70 9.80 0.43 0.43
CA LEU A 70 8.70 -0.16 -0.34
C LEU A 70 8.75 0.24 -1.82
N VAL A 71 8.96 1.53 -2.12
CA VAL A 71 8.93 2.03 -3.50
C VAL A 71 10.16 1.58 -4.28
N GLU A 72 11.35 1.78 -3.74
CA GLU A 72 12.61 1.43 -4.41
C GLU A 72 12.71 -0.08 -4.63
N GLY A 73 12.45 -0.89 -3.60
CA GLY A 73 12.49 -2.34 -3.73
C GLY A 73 11.44 -2.90 -4.71
N THR A 74 10.28 -2.26 -4.83
CA THR A 74 9.27 -2.64 -5.83
C THR A 74 9.73 -2.29 -7.25
N LEU A 75 10.31 -1.10 -7.44
CA LEU A 75 10.82 -0.66 -8.74
C LEU A 75 11.96 -1.57 -9.23
N ASP A 76 12.88 -1.96 -8.35
CA ASP A 76 13.97 -2.89 -8.69
C ASP A 76 13.41 -4.20 -9.25
N ARG A 77 12.42 -4.79 -8.56
CA ARG A 77 11.75 -6.03 -9.02
C ARG A 77 10.96 -5.85 -10.32
N MET A 78 10.35 -4.69 -10.53
CA MET A 78 9.66 -4.37 -11.79
C MET A 78 10.65 -4.24 -12.94
N VAL A 79 11.80 -3.59 -12.75
CA VAL A 79 12.85 -3.48 -13.77
C VAL A 79 13.38 -4.86 -14.14
N GLU A 80 13.73 -5.69 -13.15
CA GLU A 80 14.18 -7.07 -13.38
C GLU A 80 13.16 -7.88 -14.20
N PHE A 81 11.87 -7.74 -13.89
CA PHE A 81 10.82 -8.38 -14.66
C PHE A 81 10.75 -7.84 -16.10
N LEU A 82 10.82 -6.52 -16.30
CA LEU A 82 10.74 -5.92 -17.63
C LEU A 82 11.93 -6.30 -18.52
N GLU A 83 13.13 -6.39 -17.95
CA GLU A 83 14.32 -6.87 -18.65
C GLU A 83 14.19 -8.34 -19.08
N GLN A 84 13.60 -9.18 -18.22
CA GLN A 84 13.29 -10.58 -18.54
C GLN A 84 12.15 -10.71 -19.56
N TRP A 85 11.13 -9.85 -19.50
CA TRP A 85 9.98 -9.86 -20.39
C TRP A 85 10.35 -9.37 -21.80
N ASN A 86 11.18 -8.34 -21.89
CA ASN A 86 11.64 -7.79 -23.16
C ASN A 86 13.18 -7.72 -23.22
N PRO A 87 13.85 -8.88 -23.33
CA PRO A 87 15.30 -8.93 -23.37
C PRO A 87 15.84 -8.17 -24.59
N VAL A 88 17.08 -7.68 -24.48
CA VAL A 88 17.75 -6.92 -25.54
C VAL A 88 17.74 -7.66 -26.88
N SER A 89 17.81 -8.99 -26.87
CA SER A 89 17.71 -9.84 -28.08
C SER A 89 16.41 -9.65 -28.87
N ASN A 90 15.33 -9.18 -28.24
CA ASN A 90 14.09 -8.90 -28.95
C ASN A 90 14.17 -7.65 -29.83
N LYS A 91 15.13 -6.74 -29.56
CA LYS A 91 15.34 -5.53 -30.38
C LYS A 91 15.96 -5.85 -31.74
N ASP A 92 16.59 -7.02 -31.89
CA ASP A 92 17.20 -7.47 -33.15
C ASP A 92 16.19 -8.13 -34.10
N ILE A 93 14.93 -8.28 -33.67
CA ILE A 93 13.83 -8.92 -34.44
C ILE A 93 12.97 -7.85 -35.19
N TYR A 94 13.18 -6.56 -34.90
CA TYR A 94 12.55 -5.42 -35.58
C TYR A 94 13.60 -4.60 -36.33
#